data_AF-D4AXC6-F1
#
_entry.id   AF-D4AXC6-F1
#
_cell.length_a   1.000
_cell.length_b   1.000
_cell.length_c   1.000
_cell.angle_alpha   90.00
_cell.angle_beta   90.00
_cell.angle_gamma   90.00
#
_symmetry.space_group_name_H-M   'P 1'
#
loop_
_entity.id
_entity.type
_entity.pdbx_description
1 polymer ?
#
loop_
_entity_poly.entity_id
_entity_poly.type
_entity_poly.pdbx_seq_one_letter_code
_entity_poly.pdbx_strand_id
1 'polypeptide(L)'
;MVAFLSRLLESTPHEKVLHRIHTNAAAVSVIKANALADEKTEAHVEDEVADELNISLDSLLKVLARYDFPPSACSHIRGQEQIFGSRIGRDDKKNKVTAYDFWYAIRARAYIRAVDKEADLKMTIVTHYDVKSQSSVILLKHRSFNDLPKALKDELHDKLVDFILNPSTAALAGNPFALHLLHFNSTIQYYRRAARDPRDSVRKEEIKAHGGSSGLEEINIQRLHLTLTSLDQDKLQLNFILGVLARLRKQHDQFYRMVKGASDVDSRDWLYTRVEEEYDRFENQITYFKTSIEDVAARAQRLLDLLFNLSTRHSTHFSSRMAEEAMKESASMSTIAIMTMVFLPGTFVAVRFTTY
;
A
#
# COMPACT_ATOMS: atom_id res chain seq x y z
N MET A 1 18.30 18.55 -25.34
CA MET A 1 18.77 18.32 -23.94
C MET A 1 17.91 19.02 -22.90
N VAL A 2 17.64 20.33 -23.02
CA VAL A 2 16.83 21.10 -22.04
C VAL A 2 15.40 20.56 -21.86
N ALA A 3 14.73 20.14 -22.94
CA ALA A 3 13.38 19.55 -22.88
C ALA A 3 13.31 18.15 -22.23
N PHE A 4 14.44 17.43 -22.18
CA PHE A 4 14.52 16.12 -21.51
C PHE A 4 14.78 16.30 -20.01
N LEU A 5 15.58 17.31 -19.64
CA LEU A 5 15.78 17.75 -18.26
C LEU A 5 14.51 18.32 -17.63
N SER A 6 13.68 19.04 -18.39
CA SER A 6 12.39 19.55 -17.88
C SER A 6 11.41 18.41 -17.58
N ARG A 7 11.35 17.36 -18.41
CA ARG A 7 10.51 16.16 -18.16
C ARG A 7 10.96 15.36 -16.93
N LEU A 8 12.25 15.35 -16.61
CA LEU A 8 12.78 14.74 -15.38
C LEU A 8 12.38 15.49 -14.10
N LEU A 9 12.01 16.77 -14.22
CA LEU A 9 11.59 17.66 -13.14
C LEU A 9 10.08 17.92 -13.14
N GLU A 10 9.33 17.32 -14.08
CA GLU A 10 7.87 17.43 -14.08
C GLU A 10 7.30 16.74 -12.85
N SER A 11 6.31 17.39 -12.25
CA SER A 11 5.55 16.79 -11.17
C SER A 11 4.96 15.47 -11.64
N THR A 12 5.23 14.42 -10.86
CA THR A 12 4.67 13.09 -11.11
C THR A 12 3.13 13.20 -11.15
N PRO A 13 2.42 12.35 -11.88
CA PRO A 13 0.95 12.41 -11.98
C PRO A 13 0.26 12.47 -10.61
N HIS A 14 0.84 11.83 -9.61
CA HIS A 14 0.33 11.93 -8.26
C HIS A 14 0.73 13.17 -7.49
N GLU A 15 1.87 13.82 -7.78
CA GLU A 15 2.12 15.19 -7.30
C GLU A 15 1.09 16.15 -7.90
N LYS A 16 0.71 15.96 -9.17
CA LYS A 16 -0.37 16.72 -9.81
C LYS A 16 -1.73 16.44 -9.14
N VAL A 17 -2.03 15.18 -8.80
CA VAL A 17 -3.25 14.79 -8.05
C VAL A 17 -3.23 15.31 -6.61
N LEU A 18 -2.15 15.11 -5.85
CA LEU A 18 -2.01 15.66 -4.48
C LEU A 18 -2.07 17.18 -4.48
N HIS A 19 -1.45 17.84 -5.45
CA HIS A 19 -1.54 19.28 -5.60
C HIS A 19 -2.99 19.72 -5.82
N ARG A 20 -3.74 19.05 -6.70
CA ARG A 20 -5.19 19.29 -6.89
C ARG A 20 -5.98 19.04 -5.60
N ILE A 21 -5.70 17.97 -4.86
CA ILE A 21 -6.36 17.67 -3.58
C ILE A 21 -6.03 18.71 -2.51
N HIS A 22 -4.78 19.18 -2.43
CA HIS A 22 -4.32 20.16 -1.45
C HIS A 22 -4.79 21.59 -1.76
N THR A 23 -5.04 21.91 -3.04
CA THR A 23 -5.43 23.26 -3.48
C THR A 23 -6.93 23.42 -3.72
N ASN A 24 -7.68 22.32 -3.88
CA ASN A 24 -9.11 22.36 -4.19
C ASN A 24 -9.93 21.67 -3.08
N ALA A 25 -10.56 22.48 -2.23
CA ALA A 25 -11.43 22.01 -1.15
C ALA A 25 -12.65 21.20 -1.64
N ALA A 26 -13.14 21.45 -2.86
CA ALA A 26 -14.23 20.68 -3.46
C ALA A 26 -13.79 19.28 -3.92
N ALA A 27 -12.52 19.10 -4.30
CA ALA A 27 -11.98 17.77 -4.59
C ALA A 27 -11.91 16.89 -3.33
N VAL A 28 -11.61 17.51 -2.17
CA VAL A 28 -11.60 16.83 -0.87
C VAL A 28 -13.01 16.40 -0.44
N SER A 29 -14.05 17.22 -0.69
CA SER A 29 -15.43 16.85 -0.36
C SER A 29 -15.96 15.72 -1.23
N VAL A 30 -15.64 15.70 -2.53
CA VAL A 30 -16.00 14.59 -3.45
C VAL A 30 -15.30 13.29 -3.04
N ILE A 31 -14.00 13.33 -2.72
CA ILE A 31 -13.26 12.13 -2.26
C ILE A 31 -13.80 11.62 -0.90
N LYS A 32 -14.27 12.52 -0.03
CA LYS A 32 -14.97 12.14 1.22
C LYS A 32 -16.37 11.58 0.95
N ALA A 33 -17.09 12.07 -0.05
CA ALA A 33 -18.41 11.56 -0.43
C ALA A 33 -18.33 10.17 -1.09
N ASN A 34 -17.31 9.93 -1.93
CA ASN A 34 -17.06 8.63 -2.58
C ASN A 34 -16.54 7.55 -1.59
N ALA A 35 -16.59 7.80 -0.27
CA ALA A 35 -16.25 6.85 0.79
C ALA A 35 -17.31 5.77 1.03
N LEU A 36 -18.49 5.86 0.42
CA LEU A 36 -19.69 5.14 0.86
C LEU A 36 -20.19 4.07 -0.13
N ALA A 37 -19.33 3.53 -0.98
CA ALA A 37 -19.63 2.29 -1.69
C ALA A 37 -19.04 1.10 -0.91
N ASP A 38 -19.55 0.88 0.31
CA ASP A 38 -19.34 -0.36 1.05
C ASP A 38 -19.94 -1.54 0.25
N GLU A 39 -19.43 -2.76 0.48
CA GLU A 39 -19.80 -4.04 -0.16
C GLU A 39 -21.31 -4.41 -0.16
N LYS A 40 -22.18 -3.56 0.38
CA LYS A 40 -23.64 -3.72 0.42
C LYS A 40 -24.41 -2.81 -0.53
N THR A 41 -23.75 -1.88 -1.19
CA THR A 41 -24.38 -1.06 -2.23
C THR A 41 -24.33 -1.88 -3.51
N GLU A 42 -25.50 -2.28 -4.03
CA GLU A 42 -25.59 -2.75 -5.41
C GLU A 42 -24.81 -1.77 -6.27
N ALA A 43 -23.76 -2.26 -6.93
CA ALA A 43 -22.87 -1.42 -7.72
C ALA A 43 -23.76 -0.56 -8.63
N HIS A 44 -23.85 0.74 -8.32
CA HIS A 44 -24.36 1.68 -9.30
C HIS A 44 -23.39 1.55 -10.46
N VAL A 45 -23.86 0.90 -11.52
CA VAL A 45 -23.27 0.89 -12.84
C VAL A 45 -23.37 2.34 -13.32
N GLU A 46 -22.52 3.20 -12.78
CA GLU A 46 -22.18 4.44 -13.46
C GLU A 46 -21.65 4.00 -14.81
N ASP A 47 -22.32 4.49 -15.86
CA ASP A 47 -22.12 4.13 -17.26
C ASP A 47 -20.67 3.72 -17.51
N GLU A 48 -20.47 2.45 -17.91
CA GLU A 48 -19.17 1.94 -18.37
C GLU A 48 -18.63 2.93 -19.40
N VAL A 49 -17.76 3.84 -18.98
CA VAL A 49 -17.10 4.76 -19.89
C VAL A 49 -16.35 3.85 -20.85
N ALA A 50 -16.76 3.87 -22.12
CA ALA A 50 -16.20 3.09 -23.20
C ALA A 50 -14.74 3.50 -23.41
N ASP A 51 -13.85 2.94 -22.60
CA ASP A 51 -12.43 2.93 -22.85
C ASP A 51 -12.20 2.00 -24.04
N GLU A 52 -11.53 2.49 -25.08
CA GLU A 52 -11.29 1.77 -26.34
C GLU A 52 -10.53 0.44 -26.13
N LEU A 53 -9.90 0.27 -24.95
CA LEU A 53 -9.19 -0.94 -24.54
C LEU A 53 -9.96 -1.84 -23.57
N ASN A 54 -11.13 -1.42 -23.09
CA ASN A 54 -11.99 -2.31 -22.31
C ASN A 54 -12.55 -3.39 -23.25
N ILE A 55 -12.17 -4.63 -22.99
CA ILE A 55 -12.69 -5.78 -23.74
C ILE A 55 -14.03 -6.22 -23.15
N SER A 56 -15.03 -6.40 -24.01
CA SER A 56 -16.29 -7.02 -23.61
C SER A 56 -16.06 -8.44 -23.08
N LEU A 57 -16.97 -8.96 -22.26
CA LEU A 57 -16.90 -10.34 -21.77
C LEU A 57 -16.82 -11.35 -22.92
N ASP A 58 -17.58 -11.14 -24.00
CA ASP A 58 -17.56 -12.00 -25.18
C ASP A 58 -16.18 -11.95 -25.89
N SER A 59 -15.62 -10.75 -26.07
CA SER A 59 -14.27 -10.57 -26.61
C SER A 59 -13.21 -11.25 -25.73
N LEU A 60 -13.31 -11.12 -24.40
CA LEU A 60 -12.43 -11.78 -23.46
C LEU A 60 -12.52 -13.30 -23.61
N LEU A 61 -13.73 -13.87 -23.64
CA LEU A 61 -13.92 -15.32 -23.82
C LEU A 61 -13.36 -15.81 -25.16
N LYS A 62 -13.52 -15.05 -26.24
CA LYS A 62 -12.93 -15.34 -27.55
C LYS A 62 -11.40 -15.34 -27.49
N VAL A 63 -10.78 -14.38 -26.80
CA VAL A 63 -9.33 -14.31 -26.62
C VAL A 63 -8.85 -15.51 -25.78
N LEU A 64 -9.49 -15.76 -24.64
CA LEU A 64 -9.12 -16.87 -23.76
C LEU A 64 -9.21 -18.22 -24.46
N ALA A 65 -10.27 -18.44 -25.25
CA ALA A 65 -10.46 -19.67 -26.03
C ALA A 65 -9.48 -19.78 -27.20
N ARG A 66 -9.22 -18.68 -27.92
CA ARG A 66 -8.31 -18.68 -29.09
C ARG A 66 -6.87 -19.03 -28.72
N TYR A 67 -6.40 -18.55 -27.58
CA TYR A 67 -5.01 -18.71 -27.13
C TYR A 67 -4.83 -19.79 -26.04
N ASP A 68 -5.87 -20.59 -25.77
CA ASP A 68 -5.87 -21.67 -24.75
C ASP A 68 -5.27 -21.23 -23.40
N PHE A 69 -5.70 -20.07 -22.89
CA PHE A 69 -5.21 -19.59 -21.60
C PHE A 69 -5.53 -20.59 -20.48
N PRO A 70 -4.57 -20.87 -19.56
CA PRO A 70 -4.78 -21.87 -18.53
C PRO A 70 -5.96 -21.51 -17.61
N PRO A 71 -6.80 -22.49 -17.20
CA PRO A 71 -7.93 -22.24 -16.30
C PRO A 71 -7.54 -21.55 -14.98
N SER A 72 -6.32 -21.84 -14.49
CA SER A 72 -5.74 -21.18 -13.32
C SER A 72 -5.50 -19.69 -13.53
N ALA A 73 -5.05 -19.28 -14.72
CA ALA A 73 -4.94 -17.86 -15.08
C ALA A 73 -6.32 -17.19 -15.20
N CYS A 74 -7.30 -17.89 -15.77
CA CYS A 74 -8.68 -17.39 -15.88
C CYS A 74 -9.32 -17.14 -14.50
N SER A 75 -9.06 -18.04 -13.53
CA SER A 75 -9.48 -17.84 -12.13
C SER A 75 -8.81 -16.61 -11.51
N HIS A 76 -7.56 -16.35 -11.86
CA HIS A 76 -6.82 -15.18 -11.43
C HIS A 76 -7.44 -13.88 -11.98
N ILE A 77 -7.83 -13.86 -13.26
CA ILE A 77 -8.57 -12.77 -13.88
C ILE A 77 -9.91 -12.54 -13.17
N ARG A 78 -10.59 -13.59 -12.67
CA ARG A 78 -11.84 -13.43 -11.91
C ARG A 78 -11.64 -12.76 -10.54
N GLY A 79 -10.42 -12.79 -9.99
CA GLY A 79 -10.09 -12.02 -8.79
C GLY A 79 -9.43 -12.81 -7.67
N GLN A 80 -9.03 -14.07 -7.92
CA GLN A 80 -8.29 -14.88 -6.95
C GLN A 80 -7.06 -14.13 -6.39
N GLU A 81 -6.67 -14.47 -5.16
CA GLU A 81 -5.61 -13.80 -4.42
C GLU A 81 -4.23 -13.94 -5.08
N GLN A 82 -3.28 -13.11 -4.61
CA GLN A 82 -1.92 -12.94 -5.11
C GLN A 82 -1.15 -14.26 -5.20
N ILE A 83 -1.07 -14.81 -6.41
CA ILE A 83 -0.42 -16.08 -6.72
C ILE A 83 0.35 -15.88 -8.01
N PHE A 84 1.58 -16.39 -8.04
CA PHE A 84 2.33 -16.53 -9.29
C PHE A 84 2.03 -17.90 -9.88
N GLY A 85 1.80 -17.97 -11.18
CA GLY A 85 1.72 -19.25 -11.88
C GLY A 85 2.40 -19.19 -13.24
N SER A 86 2.78 -20.36 -13.73
CA SER A 86 3.26 -20.52 -15.10
C SER A 86 2.83 -21.88 -15.66
N ARG A 87 2.73 -21.95 -16.99
CA ARG A 87 2.42 -23.16 -17.74
C ARG A 87 3.28 -23.16 -19.00
N ILE A 88 3.81 -24.31 -19.35
CA ILE A 88 4.54 -24.50 -20.61
C ILE A 88 3.72 -25.46 -21.46
N GLY A 89 3.25 -24.95 -22.60
CA GLY A 89 2.59 -25.77 -23.62
C GLY A 89 3.64 -26.58 -24.37
N ARG A 90 3.40 -27.87 -24.56
CA ARG A 90 4.27 -28.76 -25.34
C ARG A 90 3.46 -29.53 -26.37
N ASP A 91 4.07 -29.80 -27.52
CA ASP A 91 3.54 -30.76 -28.49
C ASP A 91 3.84 -32.19 -28.01
N ASP A 92 2.79 -32.95 -27.72
CA ASP A 92 2.86 -34.33 -27.22
C ASP A 92 3.69 -35.27 -28.11
N LYS A 93 3.83 -34.97 -29.41
CA LYS A 93 4.55 -35.84 -30.35
C LYS A 93 6.03 -35.53 -30.49
N LYS A 94 6.45 -34.30 -30.19
CA LYS A 94 7.83 -33.82 -30.44
C LYS A 94 8.53 -33.26 -29.21
N ASN A 95 7.83 -33.18 -28.06
CA ASN A 95 8.30 -32.57 -26.82
C ASN A 95 8.87 -31.15 -27.03
N LYS A 96 8.43 -30.46 -28.09
CA LYS A 96 8.82 -29.09 -28.39
C LYS A 96 7.85 -28.15 -27.69
N VAL A 97 8.39 -27.07 -27.13
CA VAL A 97 7.57 -26.02 -26.52
C VAL A 97 6.77 -25.31 -27.62
N THR A 98 5.46 -25.23 -27.43
CA THR A 98 4.52 -24.58 -28.35
C THR A 98 4.04 -23.24 -27.81
N ALA A 99 3.89 -23.14 -26.48
CA ALA A 99 3.47 -21.92 -25.81
C ALA A 99 4.17 -21.77 -24.45
N TYR A 100 4.29 -20.53 -23.99
CA TYR A 100 4.85 -20.21 -22.69
C TYR A 100 3.97 -19.18 -21.97
N ASP A 101 3.33 -19.61 -20.89
CA ASP A 101 2.38 -18.82 -20.12
C ASP A 101 2.92 -18.50 -18.74
N PHE A 102 2.67 -17.30 -18.26
CA PHE A 102 2.86 -16.95 -16.86
C PHE A 102 1.93 -15.81 -16.45
N TRP A 103 1.57 -15.80 -15.17
CA TRP A 103 0.65 -14.82 -14.63
C TRP A 103 0.97 -14.53 -13.18
N TYR A 104 0.64 -13.31 -12.78
CA TYR A 104 0.79 -12.85 -11.42
C TYR A 104 -0.12 -11.65 -11.15
N ALA A 105 -0.31 -11.35 -9.86
CA ALA A 105 -0.99 -10.13 -9.45
C ALA A 105 -0.09 -9.33 -8.49
N ILE A 106 0.05 -8.04 -8.73
CA ILE A 106 0.72 -7.11 -7.84
C ILE A 106 -0.28 -6.05 -7.37
N ARG A 107 -0.03 -5.49 -6.20
CA ARG A 107 -0.90 -4.51 -5.56
C ARG A 107 -0.07 -3.28 -5.21
N ALA A 108 -0.44 -2.13 -5.76
CA ALA A 108 0.19 -0.85 -5.48
C ALA A 108 -0.73 -0.02 -4.58
N ARG A 109 -0.19 0.47 -3.45
CA ARG A 109 -0.92 1.31 -2.49
C ARG A 109 -0.40 2.73 -2.51
N ALA A 110 -1.28 3.70 -2.27
CA ALA A 110 -0.95 5.09 -2.02
C ALA A 110 -1.73 5.62 -0.80
N TYR A 111 -1.06 6.42 0.02
CA TYR A 111 -1.66 7.05 1.20
C TYR A 111 -2.05 8.49 0.88
N ILE A 112 -3.34 8.81 0.95
CA ILE A 112 -3.83 10.18 0.77
C ILE A 112 -3.97 10.84 2.13
N ARG A 113 -2.90 11.49 2.59
CA ARG A 113 -2.84 12.12 3.92
C ARG A 113 -3.90 13.20 4.16
N ALA A 114 -4.31 13.92 3.12
CA ALA A 114 -5.28 15.01 3.24
C ALA A 114 -6.68 14.54 3.69
N VAL A 115 -6.98 13.25 3.50
CA VAL A 115 -8.27 12.65 3.85
C VAL A 115 -8.12 11.40 4.73
N ASP A 116 -6.91 11.09 5.19
CA ASP A 116 -6.57 9.88 5.95
C ASP A 116 -7.13 8.59 5.30
N LYS A 117 -7.03 8.53 3.96
CA LYS A 117 -7.49 7.38 3.18
C LYS A 117 -6.33 6.66 2.49
N GLU A 118 -6.60 5.40 2.21
CA GLU A 118 -5.74 4.56 1.40
C GLU A 118 -6.40 4.31 0.05
N ALA A 119 -5.58 4.40 -0.98
CA ALA A 119 -5.95 4.02 -2.32
C ALA A 119 -5.14 2.81 -2.73
N ASP A 120 -5.81 1.92 -3.44
CA ASP A 120 -5.28 0.63 -3.78
C ASP A 120 -5.59 0.28 -5.22
N LEU A 121 -4.55 -0.14 -5.93
CA LEU A 121 -4.64 -0.69 -7.27
C LEU A 121 -4.11 -2.12 -7.28
N LYS A 122 -5.01 -3.08 -7.48
CA LYS A 122 -4.66 -4.45 -7.84
C LYS A 122 -4.52 -4.55 -9.36
N MET A 123 -3.37 -5.02 -9.81
CA MET A 123 -3.08 -5.31 -11.20
C MET A 123 -2.86 -6.80 -11.35
N THR A 124 -3.64 -7.42 -12.22
CA THR A 124 -3.44 -8.81 -12.63
C THR A 124 -2.93 -8.82 -14.05
N ILE A 125 -1.83 -9.52 -14.26
CA ILE A 125 -1.14 -9.60 -15.54
C ILE A 125 -1.06 -11.07 -15.92
N VAL A 126 -1.53 -11.38 -17.13
CA VAL A 126 -1.46 -12.72 -17.71
C VAL A 126 -0.81 -12.61 -19.06
N THR A 127 0.29 -13.33 -19.26
CA THR A 127 1.08 -13.32 -20.49
C THR A 127 1.05 -14.70 -21.11
N HIS A 128 0.71 -14.75 -22.40
CA HIS A 128 0.80 -15.92 -23.26
C HIS A 128 1.78 -15.61 -24.39
N TYR A 129 2.80 -16.44 -24.56
CA TYR A 129 3.72 -16.37 -25.69
C TYR A 129 3.52 -17.58 -26.61
N ASP A 130 3.20 -17.32 -27.87
CA ASP A 130 3.14 -18.36 -28.91
C ASP A 130 4.50 -18.49 -29.61
N VAL A 131 5.09 -19.67 -29.52
CA VAL A 131 6.41 -19.96 -30.09
C VAL A 131 6.38 -19.93 -31.62
N LYS A 132 5.26 -20.32 -32.24
CA LYS A 132 5.15 -20.42 -33.69
C LYS A 132 5.09 -19.05 -34.36
N SER A 133 4.24 -18.16 -33.84
CA SER A 133 4.12 -16.78 -34.34
C SER A 133 5.16 -15.82 -33.77
N GLN A 134 5.89 -16.24 -32.72
CA GLN A 134 6.81 -15.37 -31.95
C GLN A 134 6.11 -14.11 -31.44
N SER A 135 4.84 -14.24 -31.05
CA SER A 135 4.02 -13.14 -30.57
C SER A 135 3.55 -13.37 -29.14
N SER A 136 3.38 -12.26 -28.41
CA SER A 136 2.87 -12.27 -27.04
C SER A 136 1.48 -11.67 -27.00
N VAL A 137 0.58 -12.29 -26.25
CA VAL A 137 -0.72 -11.74 -25.87
C VAL A 137 -0.68 -11.48 -24.37
N ILE A 138 -0.92 -10.23 -23.97
CA ILE A 138 -0.92 -9.83 -22.57
C ILE A 138 -2.30 -9.31 -22.21
N LEU A 139 -2.88 -9.89 -21.16
CA LEU A 139 -4.12 -9.44 -20.54
C LEU A 139 -3.80 -8.68 -19.27
N LEU A 140 -4.25 -7.43 -19.22
CA LEU A 140 -4.09 -6.52 -18.09
C LEU A 140 -5.45 -6.27 -17.47
N LYS A 141 -5.62 -6.68 -16.21
CA LYS A 141 -6.80 -6.34 -15.42
C LYS A 141 -6.41 -5.39 -14.32
N HIS A 142 -7.08 -4.24 -14.30
CA HIS A 142 -7.01 -3.27 -13.22
C HIS A 142 -8.27 -3.38 -12.36
N ARG A 143 -8.09 -3.57 -11.06
CA ARG A 143 -9.16 -3.45 -10.07
C ARG A 143 -8.72 -2.41 -9.05
N SER A 144 -9.54 -1.40 -8.85
CA SER A 144 -9.34 -0.43 -7.79
C SER A 144 -10.54 -0.40 -6.87
N PHE A 145 -10.28 -0.02 -5.63
CA PHE A 145 -11.29 0.07 -4.58
C PHE A 145 -11.70 1.52 -4.27
N ASN A 146 -11.04 2.55 -4.84
CA ASN A 146 -11.33 3.98 -4.64
C ASN A 146 -10.86 4.78 -5.87
N ASP A 147 -11.43 5.94 -6.24
CA ASP A 147 -11.18 6.77 -7.46
C ASP A 147 -9.73 7.27 -7.76
N LEU A 148 -8.72 6.73 -7.10
CA LEU A 148 -7.32 6.93 -7.46
C LEU A 148 -6.78 6.20 -8.73
N PRO A 149 -7.46 5.23 -9.39
CA PRO A 149 -6.83 4.41 -10.43
C PRO A 149 -6.86 5.06 -11.80
N LYS A 150 -7.66 6.10 -12.04
CA LYS A 150 -7.80 6.64 -13.39
C LYS A 150 -6.48 7.23 -13.88
N ALA A 151 -5.84 8.09 -13.08
CA ALA A 151 -4.54 8.68 -13.46
C ALA A 151 -3.40 7.66 -13.59
N LEU A 152 -3.36 6.61 -12.75
CA LEU A 152 -2.35 5.54 -12.90
C LEU A 152 -2.63 4.69 -14.13
N LYS A 153 -3.89 4.34 -14.34
CA LYS A 153 -4.34 3.60 -15.52
C LYS A 153 -4.00 4.38 -16.79
N ASP A 154 -4.31 5.67 -16.82
CA ASP A 154 -4.01 6.57 -17.94
C ASP A 154 -2.48 6.69 -18.17
N GLU A 155 -1.67 6.81 -17.11
CA GLU A 155 -0.21 6.84 -17.25
C GLU A 155 0.36 5.51 -17.77
N LEU A 156 -0.12 4.38 -17.24
CA LEU A 156 0.25 3.05 -17.71
C LEU A 156 -0.14 2.86 -19.17
N HIS A 157 -1.33 3.35 -19.53
CA HIS A 157 -1.85 3.34 -20.88
C HIS A 157 -0.95 4.14 -21.83
N ASP A 158 -0.69 5.42 -21.51
CA ASP A 158 0.13 6.30 -22.34
C ASP A 158 1.55 5.74 -22.54
N LYS A 159 2.16 5.22 -21.49
CA LYS A 159 3.49 4.57 -21.57
C LYS A 159 3.48 3.31 -22.42
N LEU A 160 2.40 2.52 -22.37
CA LEU A 160 2.27 1.31 -23.18
C LEU A 160 2.07 1.68 -24.65
N VAL A 161 1.25 2.69 -24.94
CA VAL A 161 1.04 3.23 -26.29
C VAL A 161 2.36 3.78 -26.84
N ASP A 162 3.07 4.62 -26.09
CA ASP A 162 4.39 5.15 -26.47
C ASP A 162 5.40 4.02 -26.74
N PHE A 163 5.40 2.98 -25.91
CA PHE A 163 6.28 1.82 -26.08
C PHE A 163 5.94 1.00 -27.33
N ILE A 164 4.67 0.87 -27.69
CA ILE A 164 4.25 0.11 -28.88
C ILE A 164 4.51 0.91 -30.16
N LEU A 165 4.24 2.22 -30.15
CA LEU A 165 4.34 3.08 -31.33
C LEU A 165 5.78 3.47 -31.68
N ASN A 166 6.72 3.36 -30.74
CA ASN A 166 8.12 3.71 -30.99
C ASN A 166 8.84 2.61 -31.80
N PRO A 167 9.38 2.89 -32.99
CA PRO A 167 10.07 1.88 -33.81
C PRO A 167 11.32 1.30 -33.13
N SER A 168 11.96 2.05 -32.22
CA SER A 168 13.17 1.61 -31.52
C SER A 168 12.93 0.54 -30.45
N THR A 169 11.68 0.31 -30.06
CA THR A 169 11.29 -0.65 -29.01
C THR A 169 10.69 -1.94 -29.56
N ALA A 170 10.62 -2.12 -30.89
CA ALA A 170 10.06 -3.31 -31.53
C ALA A 170 10.71 -4.63 -31.06
N ALA A 171 12.04 -4.63 -30.89
CA ALA A 171 12.77 -5.80 -30.37
C ALA A 171 12.42 -6.11 -28.90
N LEU A 172 12.11 -5.08 -28.09
CA LEU A 172 11.65 -5.25 -26.72
C LEU A 172 10.24 -5.83 -26.68
N ALA A 173 9.34 -5.34 -27.55
CA ALA A 173 7.96 -5.84 -27.64
C ALA A 173 7.88 -7.33 -28.03
N GLY A 174 8.89 -7.85 -28.73
CA GLY A 174 8.99 -9.27 -29.07
C GLY A 174 9.40 -10.20 -27.91
N ASN A 175 9.87 -9.66 -26.79
CA ASN A 175 10.19 -10.46 -25.60
C ASN A 175 9.03 -10.37 -24.58
N PRO A 176 8.43 -11.52 -24.20
CA PRO A 176 7.28 -11.54 -23.32
C PRO A 176 7.57 -10.99 -21.91
N PHE A 177 8.83 -10.92 -21.48
CA PHE A 177 9.25 -10.40 -20.17
C PHE A 177 9.50 -8.88 -20.17
N ALA A 178 9.81 -8.27 -21.31
CA ALA A 178 10.17 -6.85 -21.38
C ALA A 178 8.99 -5.92 -21.05
N LEU A 179 7.77 -6.29 -21.46
CA LEU A 179 6.55 -5.51 -21.18
C LEU A 179 6.26 -5.41 -19.67
N HIS A 180 6.66 -6.42 -18.88
CA HIS A 180 6.50 -6.39 -17.43
C HIS A 180 7.36 -5.33 -16.76
N LEU A 181 8.49 -4.95 -17.36
CA LEU A 181 9.37 -3.89 -16.86
C LEU A 181 8.64 -2.53 -16.87
N LEU A 182 7.74 -2.28 -17.83
CA LEU A 182 6.94 -1.06 -17.87
C LEU A 182 5.98 -0.97 -16.67
N HIS A 183 5.37 -2.10 -16.31
CA HIS A 183 4.49 -2.19 -15.15
C HIS A 183 5.27 -1.97 -13.85
N PHE A 184 6.40 -2.64 -13.66
CA PHE A 184 7.23 -2.43 -12.47
C PHE A 184 7.73 -0.98 -12.38
N ASN A 185 8.19 -0.39 -13.48
CA ASN A 185 8.67 1.00 -13.51
C ASN A 185 7.62 2.04 -13.15
N SER A 186 6.37 1.83 -13.58
CA SER A 186 5.31 2.79 -13.31
C SER A 186 4.73 2.63 -11.90
N THR A 187 4.76 1.40 -11.37
CA THR A 187 4.21 1.08 -10.05
C THR A 187 5.21 1.33 -8.92
N ILE A 188 6.50 1.39 -9.20
CA ILE A 188 7.52 1.57 -8.16
C ILE A 188 7.44 2.88 -7.40
N GLN A 189 6.95 3.94 -8.06
CA GLN A 189 6.75 5.24 -7.40
C GLN A 189 5.67 5.16 -6.31
N TYR A 190 4.68 4.28 -6.47
CA TYR A 190 3.65 4.03 -5.47
C TYR A 190 4.26 3.35 -4.24
N TYR A 191 5.07 2.30 -4.43
CA TYR A 191 5.78 1.63 -3.33
C TYR A 191 6.72 2.57 -2.58
N ARG A 192 7.45 3.44 -3.31
CA ARG A 192 8.32 4.45 -2.71
C ARG A 192 7.54 5.38 -1.77
N ARG A 193 6.37 5.84 -2.19
CA ARG A 193 5.51 6.71 -1.38
C ARG A 193 4.88 5.95 -0.23
N ALA A 194 4.43 4.71 -0.46
CA ALA A 194 3.95 3.84 0.61
C ALA A 194 4.99 3.66 1.72
N ALA A 195 6.28 3.59 1.38
CA ALA A 195 7.36 3.54 2.36
C ALA A 195 7.69 4.90 3.00
N ARG A 196 7.64 5.99 2.23
CA ARG A 196 8.01 7.33 2.71
C ARG A 196 6.91 8.01 3.51
N ASP A 197 5.65 7.79 3.14
CA ASP A 197 4.57 8.62 3.64
C ASP A 197 4.22 8.37 5.11
N PRO A 198 4.13 7.12 5.56
CA PRO A 198 4.01 6.79 6.97
C PRO A 198 5.18 7.32 7.80
N ARG A 199 6.40 7.35 7.26
CA ARG A 199 7.60 7.84 7.97
C ARG A 199 7.43 9.28 8.46
N ASP A 200 7.01 10.19 7.58
CA ASP A 200 6.84 11.60 7.97
C ASP A 200 5.64 11.75 8.94
N SER A 201 4.61 10.92 8.82
CA SER A 201 3.47 10.91 9.74
C SER A 201 3.89 10.48 11.14
N VAL A 202 4.60 9.35 11.27
CA VAL A 202 5.13 8.85 12.55
C VAL A 202 6.08 9.86 13.16
N ARG A 203 6.98 10.45 12.36
CA ARG A 203 7.92 11.48 12.85
C ARG A 203 7.23 12.70 13.44
N LYS A 204 6.10 13.15 12.87
CA LYS A 204 5.33 14.27 13.43
C LYS A 204 4.77 13.93 14.81
N GLU A 205 4.25 12.72 14.99
CA GLU A 205 3.73 12.26 16.27
C GLU A 205 4.88 12.02 17.29
N GLU A 206 6.05 11.53 16.85
CA GLU A 206 7.25 11.43 17.69
C GLU A 206 7.66 12.80 18.26
N ILE A 207 7.68 13.84 17.42
CA ILE A 207 8.03 15.21 17.84
C ILE A 207 7.06 15.71 18.92
N LYS A 208 5.75 15.46 18.76
CA LYS A 208 4.75 15.83 19.77
C LYS A 208 4.97 15.08 21.09
N ALA A 209 5.29 13.80 21.05
CA ALA A 209 5.54 13.00 22.25
C ALA A 209 6.76 13.49 23.04
N HIS A 210 7.74 14.08 22.36
CA HIS A 210 8.90 14.72 23.00
C HIS A 210 8.65 16.17 23.45
N GLY A 211 7.53 16.78 23.07
CA GLY A 211 7.16 18.16 23.40
C GLY A 211 6.64 18.39 24.83
N GLY A 212 6.56 17.35 25.66
CA GLY A 212 6.04 17.43 27.03
C GLY A 212 4.53 17.20 27.14
N SER A 213 3.93 17.53 28.30
CA SER A 213 2.56 17.15 28.67
C SER A 213 1.49 17.66 27.71
N SER A 214 1.63 18.88 27.19
CA SER A 214 0.69 19.48 26.24
C SER A 214 0.73 18.80 24.86
N GLY A 215 1.90 18.30 24.45
CA GLY A 215 2.05 17.58 23.18
C GLY A 215 1.43 16.19 23.21
N LEU A 216 1.27 15.57 24.38
CA LEU A 216 0.73 14.21 24.53
C LEU A 216 -0.78 14.15 24.25
N GLU A 217 -1.55 15.17 24.63
CA GLU A 217 -3.00 15.24 24.38
C GLU A 217 -3.32 15.45 22.88
N GLU A 218 -2.37 15.98 22.10
CA GLU A 218 -2.51 16.25 20.67
C GLU A 218 -2.11 15.06 19.77
N ILE A 219 -1.67 13.95 20.36
CA ILE A 219 -1.27 12.76 19.60
C ILE A 219 -2.49 11.94 19.23
N ASN A 220 -2.60 11.66 17.93
CA ASN A 220 -3.68 10.82 17.42
C ASN A 220 -3.27 9.34 17.48
N ILE A 221 -3.52 8.70 18.64
CA ILE A 221 -3.22 7.28 18.88
C ILE A 221 -3.93 6.36 17.87
N GLN A 222 -5.18 6.67 17.53
CA GLN A 222 -5.95 5.89 16.55
C GLN A 222 -5.27 5.90 15.19
N ARG A 223 -4.84 7.08 14.70
CA ARG A 223 -4.11 7.22 13.44
C ARG A 223 -2.78 6.47 13.47
N LEU A 224 -2.05 6.53 14.58
CA LEU A 224 -0.78 5.81 14.73
C LEU A 224 -0.98 4.29 14.66
N HIS A 225 -2.02 3.77 15.32
CA HIS A 225 -2.37 2.34 15.27
C HIS A 225 -2.82 1.88 13.89
N LEU A 226 -3.68 2.65 13.21
CA LEU A 226 -4.09 2.36 11.84
C LEU A 226 -2.88 2.37 10.89
N THR A 227 -1.99 3.36 11.03
CA THR A 227 -0.76 3.45 10.24
C THR A 227 0.13 2.20 10.43
N LEU A 228 0.25 1.71 11.66
CA LEU A 228 1.02 0.48 11.95
C LEU A 228 0.41 -0.74 11.24
N THR A 229 -0.92 -0.89 11.28
CA THR A 229 -1.62 -1.98 10.61
C THR A 229 -1.39 -1.95 9.09
N SER A 230 -1.42 -0.76 8.49
CA SER A 230 -1.18 -0.59 7.06
C SER A 230 0.27 -0.89 6.69
N LEU A 231 1.25 -0.52 7.53
CA LEU A 231 2.65 -0.88 7.36
C LEU A 231 2.89 -2.39 7.42
N ASP A 232 2.22 -3.10 8.33
CA ASP A 232 2.31 -4.57 8.40
C ASP A 232 1.77 -5.24 7.14
N GLN A 233 0.65 -4.74 6.60
CA GLN A 233 0.13 -5.22 5.33
C GLN A 233 1.11 -4.92 4.19
N ASP A 234 1.67 -3.71 4.11
CA ASP A 234 2.62 -3.34 3.05
C ASP A 234 3.90 -4.18 3.10
N LYS A 235 4.37 -4.56 4.29
CA LYS A 235 5.47 -5.51 4.46
C LYS A 235 5.15 -6.86 3.81
N LEU A 236 3.95 -7.41 4.05
CA LEU A 236 3.51 -8.66 3.42
C LEU A 236 3.47 -8.52 1.88
N GLN A 237 2.96 -7.39 1.39
CA GLN A 237 2.86 -7.11 -0.04
C GLN A 237 4.22 -7.01 -0.73
N LEU A 238 5.18 -6.28 -0.14
CA LEU A 238 6.53 -6.17 -0.71
C LEU A 238 7.28 -7.52 -0.69
N ASN A 239 7.09 -8.33 0.36
CA ASN A 239 7.62 -9.70 0.38
C ASN A 239 7.05 -10.55 -0.77
N PHE A 240 5.75 -10.43 -1.03
CA PHE A 240 5.12 -11.13 -2.15
C PHE A 240 5.70 -10.67 -3.49
N ILE A 241 5.87 -9.36 -3.69
CA ILE A 241 6.45 -8.78 -4.91
C ILE A 241 7.88 -9.29 -5.14
N LEU A 242 8.72 -9.36 -4.10
CA LEU A 242 10.06 -9.97 -4.20
C LEU A 242 9.98 -11.43 -4.65
N GLY A 243 9.03 -12.19 -4.09
CA GLY A 243 8.76 -13.57 -4.53
C GLY A 243 8.32 -13.68 -5.98
N VAL A 244 7.52 -12.73 -6.49
CA VAL A 244 7.13 -12.64 -7.91
C VAL A 244 8.34 -12.35 -8.78
N LEU A 245 9.19 -11.38 -8.42
CA LEU A 245 10.42 -11.04 -9.16
C LEU A 245 11.37 -12.23 -9.27
N ALA A 246 11.60 -12.95 -8.16
CA ALA A 246 12.43 -14.15 -8.15
C ALA A 246 11.88 -15.25 -9.09
N ARG A 247 10.56 -15.43 -9.11
CA ARG A 247 9.90 -16.40 -10.00
C ARG A 247 9.94 -15.95 -11.46
N LEU A 248 9.76 -14.66 -11.74
CA LEU A 248 9.89 -14.10 -13.09
C LEU A 248 11.30 -14.30 -13.65
N ARG A 249 12.36 -14.05 -12.88
CA ARG A 249 13.73 -14.36 -13.29
C ARG A 249 13.93 -15.83 -13.61
N LYS A 250 13.40 -16.72 -12.76
CA LYS A 250 13.45 -18.17 -13.02
C LYS A 250 12.71 -18.55 -14.31
N GLN A 251 11.55 -17.94 -14.58
CA GLN A 251 10.83 -18.18 -15.83
C GLN A 251 11.55 -17.58 -17.04
N HIS A 252 12.18 -16.43 -16.89
CA HIS A 252 12.96 -15.79 -17.95
C HIS A 252 14.17 -16.65 -18.35
N ASP A 253 14.92 -17.17 -17.38
CA ASP A 253 15.99 -18.15 -17.62
C ASP A 253 15.47 -19.42 -18.30
N GLN A 254 14.35 -19.98 -17.82
CA GLN A 254 13.73 -21.16 -18.43
C GLN A 254 13.25 -20.91 -19.87
N PHE A 255 12.71 -19.73 -20.15
CA PHE A 255 12.28 -19.34 -21.49
C PHE A 255 13.47 -19.32 -22.46
N TYR A 256 14.61 -18.74 -22.08
CA TYR A 256 15.79 -18.75 -22.94
C TYR A 256 16.34 -20.15 -23.19
N ARG A 257 16.35 -21.01 -22.16
CA ARG A 257 16.78 -22.41 -22.30
C ARG A 257 15.86 -23.22 -23.21
N MET A 258 14.54 -23.12 -23.01
CA MET A 258 13.57 -24.02 -23.65
C MET A 258 13.02 -23.50 -24.99
N VAL A 259 12.88 -22.18 -25.15
CA VAL A 259 12.26 -21.55 -26.32
C VAL A 259 13.32 -20.98 -27.26
N LYS A 260 14.31 -20.25 -26.73
CA LYS A 260 15.40 -19.68 -27.54
C LYS A 260 16.54 -20.68 -27.80
N GLY A 261 16.61 -21.78 -27.05
CA GLY A 261 17.66 -22.80 -27.18
C GLY A 261 19.04 -22.34 -26.68
N ALA A 262 19.11 -21.23 -25.93
CA ALA A 262 20.33 -20.66 -25.40
C ALA A 262 20.54 -21.14 -23.95
N SER A 263 21.11 -22.34 -23.81
CA SER A 263 21.35 -22.94 -22.49
C SER A 263 22.41 -22.18 -21.70
N ASP A 264 23.53 -21.86 -22.35
CA ASP A 264 24.67 -21.17 -21.74
C ASP A 264 24.39 -19.68 -21.60
N VAL A 265 24.79 -19.08 -20.48
CA VAL A 265 24.55 -17.66 -20.19
C VAL A 265 25.25 -16.76 -21.21
N ASP A 266 26.48 -17.11 -21.61
CA ASP A 266 27.27 -16.34 -22.57
C ASP A 266 26.71 -16.39 -24.00
N SER A 267 25.82 -17.35 -24.28
CA SER A 267 25.15 -17.49 -25.57
C SER A 267 23.86 -16.66 -25.69
N ARG A 268 23.46 -15.98 -24.61
CA ARG A 268 22.20 -15.21 -24.55
C ARG A 268 22.38 -13.83 -25.18
N ASP A 269 21.29 -13.32 -25.74
CA ASP A 269 21.28 -12.01 -26.38
C ASP A 269 21.31 -10.86 -25.37
N TRP A 270 21.59 -9.65 -25.86
CA TRP A 270 21.61 -8.44 -25.05
C TRP A 270 20.26 -8.17 -24.32
N LEU A 271 19.16 -8.69 -24.86
CA LEU A 271 17.83 -8.49 -24.32
C LEU A 271 17.62 -9.28 -23.04
N TYR A 272 18.20 -10.48 -22.96
CA TYR A 272 18.27 -11.24 -21.71
C TYR A 272 18.95 -10.40 -20.61
N THR A 273 20.15 -9.90 -20.90
CA THR A 273 20.94 -9.10 -19.95
C THR A 273 20.18 -7.85 -19.52
N ARG A 274 19.56 -7.15 -20.46
CA ARG A 274 18.78 -5.94 -20.18
C ARG A 274 17.61 -6.19 -19.23
N VAL A 275 16.89 -7.30 -19.42
CA VAL A 275 15.76 -7.68 -18.56
C VAL A 275 16.25 -8.05 -17.16
N GLU A 276 17.35 -8.80 -17.06
CA GLU A 276 17.93 -9.18 -15.76
C GLU A 276 18.47 -7.97 -14.98
N GLU A 277 19.16 -7.04 -15.64
CA GLU A 277 19.63 -5.79 -15.03
C GLU A 277 18.47 -4.96 -14.44
N GLU A 278 17.36 -4.85 -15.18
CA GLU A 278 16.18 -4.13 -14.70
C GLU A 278 15.51 -4.87 -13.54
N TYR A 279 15.41 -6.21 -13.59
CA TYR A 279 14.92 -6.97 -12.46
C TYR A 279 15.82 -6.83 -11.23
N ASP A 280 17.15 -6.78 -11.38
CA ASP A 280 18.09 -6.55 -10.28
C ASP A 280 17.88 -5.18 -9.64
N ARG A 281 17.78 -4.14 -10.47
CA ARG A 281 17.44 -2.80 -10.02
C ARG A 281 16.11 -2.77 -9.26
N PHE A 282 15.08 -3.46 -9.74
CA PHE A 282 13.78 -3.53 -9.08
C PHE A 282 13.83 -4.26 -7.74
N GLU A 283 14.48 -5.42 -7.68
CA GLU A 283 14.64 -6.19 -6.44
C GLU A 283 15.34 -5.35 -5.37
N ASN A 284 16.42 -4.65 -5.74
CA ASN A 284 17.15 -3.76 -4.85
C ASN A 284 16.26 -2.62 -4.31
N GLN A 285 15.46 -2.00 -5.17
CA GLN A 285 14.54 -0.93 -4.76
C GLN A 285 13.41 -1.41 -3.85
N ILE A 286 12.78 -2.55 -4.17
CA ILE A 286 11.72 -3.14 -3.33
C ILE A 286 12.28 -3.59 -1.98
N THR A 287 13.48 -4.17 -1.95
CA THR A 287 14.17 -4.55 -0.72
C THR A 287 14.44 -3.33 0.16
N TYR A 288 14.92 -2.23 -0.42
CA TYR A 288 15.09 -0.97 0.30
C TYR A 288 13.77 -0.45 0.90
N PHE A 289 12.68 -0.43 0.12
CA PHE A 289 11.37 0.02 0.61
C PHE A 289 10.84 -0.86 1.74
N LYS A 290 11.02 -2.19 1.64
CA LYS A 290 10.65 -3.14 2.69
C LYS A 290 11.39 -2.82 3.99
N THR A 291 12.72 -2.68 3.95
CA THR A 291 13.53 -2.35 5.13
C THR A 291 13.12 -1.00 5.72
N SER A 292 12.80 -0.01 4.87
CA SER A 292 12.30 1.29 5.33
C SER A 292 10.95 1.17 6.03
N ILE A 293 10.02 0.36 5.53
CA ILE A 293 8.72 0.13 6.16
C ILE A 293 8.89 -0.57 7.51
N GLU A 294 9.78 -1.56 7.59
CA GLU A 294 10.09 -2.27 8.83
C GLU A 294 10.66 -1.34 9.91
N ASP A 295 11.56 -0.41 9.56
CA ASP A 295 12.05 0.60 10.50
C ASP A 295 10.94 1.54 10.98
N VAL A 296 10.08 2.00 10.07
CA VAL A 296 8.97 2.91 10.42
C VAL A 296 7.93 2.20 11.30
N ALA A 297 7.60 0.94 11.01
CA ALA A 297 6.71 0.15 11.86
C ALA A 297 7.30 -0.04 13.26
N ALA A 298 8.59 -0.34 13.36
CA ALA A 298 9.27 -0.46 14.64
C ALA A 298 9.29 0.87 15.43
N ARG A 299 9.43 2.01 14.75
CA ARG A 299 9.31 3.35 15.37
C ARG A 299 7.90 3.61 15.89
N ALA A 300 6.88 3.35 15.06
CA ALA A 300 5.48 3.54 15.44
C ALA A 300 5.12 2.68 16.66
N GLN A 301 5.57 1.43 16.71
CA GLN A 301 5.37 0.55 17.87
C GLN A 301 6.05 1.11 19.12
N ARG A 302 7.33 1.50 19.05
CA ARG A 302 8.04 2.10 20.19
C ARG A 302 7.37 3.37 20.69
N LEU A 303 6.81 4.18 19.78
CA LEU A 303 6.06 5.38 20.14
C LEU A 303 4.77 5.01 20.88
N LEU A 304 4.00 4.04 20.40
CA LEU A 304 2.81 3.53 21.11
C LEU A 304 3.17 3.04 22.52
N ASP A 305 4.24 2.25 22.65
CA ASP A 305 4.71 1.73 23.94
C ASP A 305 5.10 2.87 24.90
N LEU A 306 5.78 3.91 24.38
CA LEU A 306 6.10 5.11 25.17
C LEU A 306 4.83 5.81 25.67
N LEU A 307 3.84 6.00 24.80
CA LEU A 307 2.58 6.66 25.15
C LEU A 307 1.80 5.89 26.20
N PHE A 308 1.73 4.55 26.08
CA PHE A 308 1.10 3.71 27.11
C PHE A 308 1.82 3.81 28.46
N ASN A 309 3.15 3.81 28.46
CA ASN A 309 3.94 3.96 29.68
C ASN A 309 3.75 5.35 30.32
N LEU A 310 3.71 6.42 29.52
CA LEU A 310 3.45 7.78 30.01
C LEU A 310 2.04 7.93 30.56
N SER A 311 1.03 7.39 29.88
CA SER A 311 -0.36 7.35 30.35
C SER A 311 -0.48 6.62 31.69
N THR A 312 0.19 5.48 31.82
CA THR A 312 0.19 4.69 33.07
C THR A 312 0.87 5.44 34.22
N ARG A 313 1.96 6.16 33.94
CA ARG A 313 2.62 7.01 34.94
C ARG A 313 1.72 8.16 35.37
N HIS A 314 1.02 8.79 34.42
CA HIS A 314 0.09 9.87 34.72
C HIS A 314 -1.08 9.39 35.59
N SER A 315 -1.70 8.25 35.25
CA SER A 315 -2.78 7.68 36.06
C SER A 315 -2.33 7.28 37.46
N THR A 316 -1.10 6.73 37.60
CA THR A 316 -0.51 6.38 38.89
C THR A 316 -0.23 7.62 39.74
N HIS A 317 0.34 8.68 39.14
CA HIS A 317 0.62 9.93 39.83
C HIS A 317 -0.69 10.64 40.25
N PHE A 318 -1.70 10.66 39.38
CA PHE A 318 -3.01 11.21 39.69
C PHE A 318 -3.69 10.44 40.84
N SER A 319 -3.67 9.11 40.79
CA SER A 319 -4.20 8.26 41.86
C SER A 319 -3.46 8.48 43.18
N SER A 320 -2.13 8.65 43.14
CA SER A 320 -1.32 8.98 44.32
C SER A 320 -1.68 10.34 44.92
N ARG A 321 -1.91 11.36 44.06
CA ARG A 321 -2.35 12.69 44.52
C ARG A 321 -3.74 12.66 45.12
N MET A 322 -4.68 11.96 44.48
CA MET A 322 -6.02 11.76 45.04
C MET A 322 -5.97 11.03 46.39
N ALA A 323 -5.11 10.02 46.53
CA ALA A 323 -4.90 9.35 47.81
C ALA A 323 -4.33 10.30 48.88
N GLU A 324 -3.36 11.15 48.53
CA GLU A 324 -2.79 12.14 49.45
C GLU A 324 -3.82 13.20 49.86
N GLU A 325 -4.63 13.71 48.91
CA GLU A 325 -5.72 14.64 49.18
C GLU A 325 -6.80 14.01 50.05
N ALA A 326 -7.21 12.77 49.75
CA ALA A 326 -8.16 12.02 50.56
C ALA A 326 -7.63 11.76 51.99
N MET A 327 -6.33 11.51 52.15
CA MET A 327 -5.70 11.38 53.47
C MET A 327 -5.74 12.70 54.24
N LYS A 328 -5.47 13.84 53.58
CA LYS A 328 -5.57 15.19 54.18
C LYS A 328 -7.02 15.52 54.55
N GLU A 329 -7.98 15.15 53.70
CA GLU A 329 -9.41 15.34 53.96
C GLU A 329 -9.87 14.49 55.16
N SER A 330 -9.46 13.23 55.23
CA SER A 330 -9.73 12.34 56.38
C SER A 330 -9.14 12.88 57.69
N ALA A 331 -7.91 13.39 57.66
CA ALA A 331 -7.28 14.04 58.82
C ALA A 331 -8.02 15.34 59.23
N SER A 332 -8.50 16.10 58.26
CA SER A 332 -9.31 17.31 58.51
C SER A 332 -10.68 16.96 59.09
N MET A 333 -11.34 15.93 58.55
CA MET A 333 -12.65 15.45 59.00
C MET A 333 -12.60 14.91 60.42
N SER A 334 -11.55 14.14 60.75
CA SER A 334 -11.32 13.67 62.12
C SER A 334 -11.04 14.83 63.09
N THR A 335 -10.28 15.84 62.68
CA THR A 335 -10.06 17.06 63.48
C THR A 335 -11.36 17.82 63.73
N ILE A 336 -12.19 18.01 62.71
CA ILE A 336 -13.50 18.64 62.83
C ILE A 336 -14.39 17.86 63.79
N ALA A 337 -14.45 16.53 63.66
CA ALA A 337 -15.24 15.66 64.52
C ALA A 337 -14.80 15.74 65.99
N ILE A 338 -13.48 15.74 66.25
CA ILE A 338 -12.93 15.92 67.60
C ILE A 338 -13.32 17.30 68.16
N MET A 339 -13.13 18.37 67.37
CA MET A 339 -13.55 19.71 67.78
C MET A 339 -15.05 19.77 68.09
N THR A 340 -15.90 19.16 67.26
CA THR A 340 -17.34 19.14 67.53
C THR A 340 -17.67 18.35 68.79
N MET A 341 -17.07 17.17 69.00
CA MET A 341 -17.29 16.36 70.21
C MET A 341 -16.86 17.07 71.49
N VAL A 342 -15.84 17.93 71.45
CA VAL A 342 -15.38 18.70 72.61
C VAL A 342 -16.24 19.95 72.83
N PHE A 343 -16.51 20.71 71.76
CA PHE A 343 -17.18 22.01 71.88
C PHE A 343 -18.71 21.92 71.96
N LEU A 344 -19.38 20.92 71.37
CA LEU A 344 -20.83 20.78 71.47
C LEU A 344 -21.32 20.58 72.92
N PRO A 345 -20.74 19.66 73.71
CA PRO A 345 -21.13 19.53 75.12
C PRO A 345 -20.78 20.78 75.92
N GLY A 346 -19.60 21.37 75.70
CA GLY A 346 -19.16 22.58 76.40
C GLY A 346 -20.05 23.79 76.14
N THR A 347 -20.45 24.01 74.88
CA THR A 347 -21.36 25.09 74.49
C THR A 347 -22.78 24.85 75.01
N PHE A 348 -23.28 23.61 74.98
CA PHE A 348 -24.58 23.26 75.56
C PHE A 348 -24.66 23.58 77.07
N VAL A 349 -23.60 23.26 77.81
CA VAL A 349 -23.51 23.57 79.24
C VAL A 349 -23.38 25.09 79.47
N ALA A 350 -22.59 25.81 78.68
CA ALA A 350 -22.43 27.26 78.79
C ALA A 350 -23.74 28.03 78.54
N VAL A 351 -24.56 27.59 77.58
CA VAL A 351 -25.91 28.16 77.33
C VAL A 351 -26.84 27.93 78.52
N ARG A 352 -26.78 26.74 79.15
CA ARG A 352 -27.58 26.44 80.35
C ARG A 352 -27.26 27.34 81.55
N PHE A 353 -26.01 27.78 81.70
CA PHE A 353 -25.61 28.68 82.79
C PHE A 353 -25.85 30.17 82.51
N THR A 354 -26.10 30.55 81.26
CA THR A 354 -26.48 31.92 80.88
C THR A 354 -27.99 32.16 80.85
N THR A 355 -28.80 31.09 80.93
CA THR A 355 -30.28 31.17 80.92
C THR A 355 -30.89 31.10 82.33
N TYR A 356 -30.16 31.53 83.37
CA TYR A 356 -30.63 31.64 84.75
C TYR A 356 -30.51 33.06 85.29
#